data_AF-A0A957E8U2-F1
#
_entry.id   AF-A0A957E8U2-F1
#
_cell.length_a   1.000
_cell.length_b   1.000
_cell.length_c   1.000
_cell.angle_alpha   90.00
_cell.angle_beta   90.00
_cell.angle_gamma   90.00
#
_symmetry.space_group_name_H-M   'P 1'
#
loop_
_entity.id
_entity.type
_entity.pdbx_description
1 polymer ?
#
loop_
_entity_poly.entity_id
_entity_poly.type
_entity_poly.pdbx_seq_one_letter_code
_entity_poly.pdbx_strand_id
1 'polypeptide(L)'
;MQVQMRIRRFNPEKDSVPWWGDYTIQDVRPNDSVLDVLHRVKWEQDGTLALRRSCAHGVCGSDAMRINGANALACKTLVACLAQKGSNEVKIQIEPILGMRVLKDLIVDMDPFFEHYRSVMPYFVNDSPVPENGRERLQSIEDRAIFDDTTKCILCAACTSSCPSFWANEKYIGP
;
A
#
# COMPACT_ATOMS: atom_id res chain seq x y z
N MET A 1 -9.37 23.45 -4.12
CA MET A 1 -10.30 22.65 -4.93
C MET A 1 -11.15 21.79 -4.01
N GLN A 2 -12.30 21.34 -4.50
CA GLN A 2 -13.18 20.42 -3.77
C GLN A 2 -12.83 18.98 -4.13
N VAL A 3 -12.73 18.10 -3.14
CA VAL A 3 -12.58 16.65 -3.33
C VAL A 3 -13.83 15.95 -2.82
N GLN A 4 -14.45 15.14 -3.67
CA GLN A 4 -15.45 14.15 -3.28
C GLN A 4 -14.77 12.80 -3.14
N MET A 5 -14.73 12.27 -1.92
CA MET A 5 -14.10 11.01 -1.62
C MET A 5 -15.14 9.95 -1.29
N ARG A 6 -15.07 8.83 -1.99
CA ARG A 6 -15.91 7.66 -1.76
C ARG A 6 -15.05 6.53 -1.21
N ILE A 7 -15.22 6.21 0.06
CA ILE A 7 -14.39 5.25 0.79
C ILE A 7 -15.17 3.96 1.03
N ARG A 8 -14.56 2.81 0.74
CA ARG A 8 -15.13 1.50 1.11
C ARG A 8 -14.97 1.29 2.61
N ARG A 9 -16.09 1.33 3.34
CA ARG A 9 -16.16 1.23 4.80
C ARG A 9 -16.61 -0.15 5.23
N PHE A 10 -16.04 -0.63 6.33
CA PHE A 10 -16.38 -1.92 6.92
C PHE A 10 -15.86 -2.01 8.35
N ASN A 11 -16.75 -2.31 9.29
CA ASN A 11 -16.38 -2.68 10.66
C ASN A 11 -16.94 -4.07 11.00
N PRO A 12 -16.11 -5.11 11.18
CA PRO A 12 -16.60 -6.47 11.43
C PRO A 12 -17.40 -6.63 12.72
N GLU A 13 -17.28 -5.70 13.68
CA GLU A 13 -18.05 -5.72 14.93
C GLU A 13 -19.48 -5.18 14.76
N LYS A 14 -19.76 -4.45 13.66
CA LYS A 14 -21.03 -3.72 13.47
C LYS A 14 -21.70 -4.03 12.13
N ASP A 15 -20.91 -4.16 11.08
CA ASP A 15 -21.36 -4.25 9.70
C ASP A 15 -21.35 -5.70 9.22
N SER A 16 -22.44 -6.15 8.60
CA SER A 16 -22.51 -7.46 7.96
C SER A 16 -21.88 -7.47 6.57
N VAL A 17 -21.87 -6.33 5.89
CA VAL A 17 -21.31 -6.16 4.54
C VAL A 17 -20.61 -4.80 4.42
N PRO A 18 -19.56 -4.68 3.59
CA PRO A 18 -18.93 -3.39 3.33
C PRO A 18 -19.88 -2.44 2.58
N TRP A 19 -19.83 -1.16 2.96
CA TRP A 19 -20.65 -0.09 2.40
C TRP A 19 -19.79 1.06 1.88
N TRP A 20 -20.41 2.06 1.25
CA TRP A 20 -19.71 3.22 0.70
C TRP A 20 -20.01 4.45 1.54
N GLY A 21 -18.96 5.07 2.11
CA GLY A 21 -19.07 6.37 2.75
C GLY A 21 -18.60 7.48 1.82
N ASP A 22 -19.43 8.49 1.66
CA ASP A 22 -19.16 9.66 0.82
C ASP A 22 -18.80 10.87 1.70
N TYR A 23 -17.66 11.48 1.41
CA TYR A 23 -17.09 12.61 2.15
C TYR A 23 -16.76 13.74 1.19
N THR A 24 -17.05 14.97 1.59
CA THR A 24 -16.68 16.16 0.82
C THR A 24 -15.66 16.97 1.60
N ILE A 25 -14.53 17.27 0.95
CA ILE A 25 -13.43 18.01 1.54
C ILE A 25 -13.20 19.27 0.70
N GLN A 26 -13.35 20.43 1.34
CA GLN A 26 -13.10 21.73 0.72
C GLN A 26 -11.64 22.16 0.90
N ASP A 27 -11.19 23.12 0.09
CA ASP A 27 -9.87 23.75 0.21
C ASP A 27 -8.67 22.79 0.11
N VAL A 28 -8.83 21.70 -0.63
CA VAL A 28 -7.70 20.79 -0.93
C VAL A 28 -6.75 21.47 -1.92
N ARG A 29 -5.45 21.29 -1.73
CA ARG A 29 -4.41 21.79 -2.63
C ARG A 29 -4.05 20.71 -3.65
N PRO A 30 -3.66 21.07 -4.89
CA PRO A 30 -3.25 20.09 -5.90
C PRO A 30 -2.11 19.17 -5.43
N ASN A 31 -1.20 19.70 -4.62
CA ASN A 31 -0.03 18.99 -4.11
C ASN A 31 -0.29 18.22 -2.80
N ASP A 32 -1.53 18.26 -2.27
CA ASP A 32 -1.87 17.38 -1.16
C ASP A 32 -1.90 15.93 -1.66
N SER A 33 -1.42 15.01 -0.83
CA SER A 33 -1.51 13.58 -1.11
C SER A 33 -2.91 13.05 -0.81
N VAL A 34 -3.27 11.90 -1.38
CA VAL A 34 -4.51 11.19 -1.01
C VAL A 34 -4.52 10.87 0.49
N LEU A 35 -3.37 10.56 1.09
CA LEU A 35 -3.24 10.35 2.52
C LEU A 35 -3.62 11.60 3.34
N ASP A 36 -3.24 12.80 2.89
CA ASP A 36 -3.60 14.05 3.57
C ASP A 36 -5.12 14.26 3.57
N VAL A 37 -5.77 13.98 2.44
CA VAL A 37 -7.24 14.09 2.36
C VAL A 37 -7.91 13.01 3.22
N LEU A 38 -7.38 11.78 3.27
CA LEU A 38 -7.87 10.72 4.16
C LEU A 38 -7.73 11.09 5.65
N HIS A 39 -6.64 11.76 6.03
CA HIS A 39 -6.48 12.28 7.38
C HIS A 39 -7.53 13.34 7.71
N ARG A 40 -7.85 14.24 6.78
CA ARG A 40 -8.93 15.23 6.98
C ARG A 40 -10.28 14.55 7.18
N VAL A 41 -10.60 13.51 6.40
CA VAL A 41 -11.81 12.70 6.65
C VAL A 41 -11.78 12.13 8.08
N LYS A 42 -10.66 11.51 8.48
CA LYS A 42 -10.55 10.88 9.79
C LYS A 42 -10.65 11.87 10.95
N TRP A 43 -10.00 13.02 10.85
CA TRP A 43 -9.87 13.96 11.98
C TRP A 43 -11.01 14.97 12.05
N GLU A 44 -11.56 15.36 10.91
CA GLU A 44 -12.55 16.44 10.84
C GLU A 44 -13.99 15.92 10.70
N GLN A 45 -14.20 14.71 10.16
CA GLN A 45 -15.54 14.22 9.80
C GLN A 45 -15.90 12.89 10.47
N ASP A 46 -15.03 11.88 10.37
CA ASP A 46 -15.29 10.54 10.92
C ASP A 46 -14.04 9.89 11.53
N GLY A 47 -13.92 10.01 12.85
CA GLY A 47 -12.86 9.40 13.66
C GLY A 47 -12.79 7.87 13.59
N THR A 48 -13.85 7.20 13.16
CA THR A 48 -13.93 5.73 13.13
C THR A 48 -13.18 5.11 11.96
N LEU A 49 -12.87 5.90 10.91
CA LEU A 49 -12.13 5.45 9.73
C LEU A 49 -10.77 4.85 10.11
N ALA A 50 -10.54 3.60 9.73
CA ALA A 50 -9.29 2.89 9.97
C ALA A 50 -8.44 2.77 8.69
N LEU A 51 -7.16 3.14 8.81
CA LEU A 51 -6.15 2.98 7.77
C LEU A 51 -4.77 2.77 8.39
N ARG A 52 -3.86 2.15 7.65
CA ARG A 52 -2.44 2.03 8.02
C ARG A 52 -1.62 3.11 7.32
N ARG A 53 -0.72 3.74 8.07
CA ARG A 53 0.27 4.70 7.57
C ARG A 53 1.47 4.72 8.51
N SER A 54 2.65 5.04 8.00
CA SER A 54 3.83 5.31 8.83
C SER A 54 4.67 6.48 8.30
N CYS A 55 5.48 6.29 7.24
CA CYS A 55 6.46 7.30 6.79
C CYS A 55 5.87 8.52 6.06
N ALA A 56 4.69 8.37 5.43
CA ALA A 56 4.03 9.38 4.59
C ALA A 56 4.84 9.95 3.40
N HIS A 57 5.94 9.30 2.98
CA HIS A 57 6.78 9.76 1.86
C HIS A 57 7.16 8.62 0.90
N GLY A 58 6.36 7.55 0.85
CA GLY A 58 6.49 6.49 -0.16
C GLY A 58 7.61 5.47 0.08
N VAL A 59 8.09 5.31 1.32
CA VAL A 59 9.22 4.42 1.65
C VAL A 59 8.80 3.13 2.33
N CYS A 60 7.89 3.17 3.31
CA CYS A 60 7.58 1.99 4.14
C CYS A 60 6.51 1.05 3.57
N GLY A 61 5.81 1.44 2.50
CA GLY A 61 4.80 0.59 1.86
C GLY A 61 3.50 0.36 2.64
N SER A 62 3.31 1.02 3.78
CA SER A 62 2.22 0.73 4.74
C SER A 62 0.82 1.09 4.27
N ASP A 63 0.72 2.02 3.32
CA ASP A 63 -0.52 2.68 2.90
C ASP A 63 -0.86 2.38 1.43
N ALA A 64 -0.55 1.15 1.01
CA ALA A 64 -1.03 0.62 -0.26
C ALA A 64 -2.56 0.49 -0.22
N MET A 65 -3.21 1.14 -1.17
CA MET A 65 -4.66 1.17 -1.32
C MET A 65 -5.03 1.08 -2.79
N ARG A 66 -6.28 0.73 -3.09
CA ARG A 66 -6.82 0.81 -4.44
C ARG A 66 -7.49 2.18 -4.62
N ILE A 67 -6.85 3.05 -5.39
CA ILE A 67 -7.23 4.44 -5.64
C ILE A 67 -7.74 4.55 -7.08
N ASN A 68 -9.01 4.92 -7.26
CA ASN A 68 -9.67 4.98 -8.56
C ASN A 68 -9.49 3.70 -9.40
N GLY A 69 -9.51 2.55 -8.73
CA GLY A 69 -9.42 1.23 -9.36
C GLY A 69 -8.00 0.68 -9.55
N ALA A 70 -6.95 1.47 -9.31
CA ALA A 70 -5.56 1.06 -9.42
C ALA A 70 -4.86 1.03 -8.05
N ASN A 71 -3.96 0.07 -7.84
CA ASN A 71 -3.17 0.02 -6.61
C ASN A 71 -2.10 1.10 -6.61
N ALA A 72 -2.05 1.89 -5.55
CA ALA A 72 -1.05 2.94 -5.37
C ALA A 72 -0.82 3.20 -3.87
N LEU A 73 0.28 3.88 -3.55
CA LEU A 73 0.55 4.35 -2.18
C LEU A 73 -0.18 5.68 -1.96
N ALA A 74 -1.06 5.75 -0.97
CA ALA A 74 -1.87 6.94 -0.71
C ALA A 74 -1.01 8.19 -0.43
N CYS A 75 0.12 8.04 0.26
CA CYS A 75 1.04 9.15 0.55
C CYS A 75 1.80 9.68 -0.68
N LYS A 76 1.92 8.88 -1.74
CA LYS A 76 2.66 9.28 -2.95
C LYS A 76 1.74 9.79 -4.06
N THR A 77 0.47 9.38 -4.04
CA THR A 77 -0.51 9.84 -5.02
C THR A 77 -0.97 11.25 -4.68
N LEU A 78 -0.64 12.20 -5.55
CA LEU A 78 -1.09 13.58 -5.42
C LEU A 78 -2.52 13.74 -5.97
N VAL A 79 -3.31 14.62 -5.36
CA VAL A 79 -4.66 14.97 -5.83
C VAL A 79 -4.61 15.53 -7.26
N ALA A 80 -3.57 16.32 -7.60
CA ALA A 80 -3.36 16.83 -8.95
C ALA A 80 -3.31 15.74 -10.02
N CYS A 81 -2.77 14.56 -9.72
CA CYS A 81 -2.68 13.44 -10.66
C CYS A 81 -4.05 12.79 -10.95
N LEU A 82 -5.03 13.03 -10.07
CA LEU A 82 -6.39 12.49 -10.18
C LEU A 82 -7.39 13.53 -10.70
N ALA A 83 -7.00 14.80 -10.74
CA ALA A 83 -7.84 15.89 -11.21
C ALA A 83 -8.00 15.87 -12.73
N GLN A 84 -9.23 16.08 -13.21
CA GLN A 84 -9.46 16.35 -14.63
C GLN A 84 -9.00 17.78 -14.96
N LYS A 85 -8.36 17.96 -16.11
CA LYS A 85 -7.89 19.28 -16.56
C LYS A 85 -9.04 20.28 -16.60
N GLY A 86 -8.89 21.39 -15.87
CA GLY A 86 -9.89 22.47 -15.82
C GLY A 86 -11.05 22.24 -14.84
N SER A 87 -11.09 21.13 -14.10
CA SER A 87 -12.09 20.90 -13.04
C SER A 87 -11.60 21.43 -11.69
N ASN A 88 -12.47 22.12 -10.95
CA ASN A 88 -12.24 22.48 -9.55
C ASN A 88 -12.79 21.42 -8.57
N GLU A 89 -13.36 20.33 -9.10
CA GLU A 89 -13.88 19.18 -8.37
C GLU A 89 -13.12 17.90 -8.77
N VAL A 90 -12.63 17.16 -7.78
CA VAL A 90 -11.92 15.89 -7.98
C VAL A 90 -12.68 14.77 -7.29
N LYS A 91 -12.92 13.67 -7.99
CA LYS A 91 -13.59 12.48 -7.46
C LYS A 91 -12.56 11.38 -7.20
N ILE A 92 -12.51 10.89 -5.97
CA ILE A 92 -11.55 9.88 -5.54
C ILE A 92 -12.29 8.73 -4.86
N GLN A 93 -12.20 7.53 -5.44
CA GLN A 93 -12.68 6.30 -4.85
C GLN A 93 -11.53 5.55 -4.19
N ILE A 94 -11.70 5.18 -2.92
CA ILE A 94 -10.69 4.48 -2.11
C ILE A 94 -11.26 3.14 -1.63
N GLU A 95 -10.50 2.09 -1.88
CA GLU A 95 -10.78 0.72 -1.46
C GLU A 95 -9.54 0.09 -0.81
N PRO A 96 -9.71 -0.91 0.07
CA PRO A 96 -8.60 -1.78 0.44
C PRO A 96 -8.07 -2.52 -0.80
N ILE A 97 -6.79 -2.91 -0.74
CA ILE A 97 -6.19 -3.75 -1.80
C ILE A 97 -6.87 -5.11 -1.91
N LEU A 98 -6.96 -5.63 -3.13
CA LEU A 98 -7.72 -6.86 -3.45
C LEU A 98 -6.94 -8.13 -3.11
N GLY A 99 -7.66 -9.24 -2.97
CA GLY A 99 -7.09 -10.56 -2.68
C GLY A 99 -6.66 -10.76 -1.22
N MET A 100 -6.95 -9.80 -0.34
CA MET A 100 -6.64 -9.90 1.08
C MET A 100 -7.91 -9.72 1.92
N ARG A 101 -7.93 -10.37 3.08
CA ARG A 101 -9.03 -10.22 4.03
C ARG A 101 -9.02 -8.81 4.62
N VAL A 102 -10.14 -8.10 4.53
CA VAL A 102 -10.30 -6.78 5.14
C VAL A 102 -10.54 -6.96 6.65
N LEU A 103 -9.67 -6.35 7.46
CA LEU A 103 -9.81 -6.35 8.92
C LEU A 103 -10.75 -5.23 9.37
N LYS A 104 -10.56 -4.02 8.84
CA LYS A 104 -11.44 -2.87 9.09
C LYS A 104 -11.17 -1.76 8.08
N ASP A 105 -12.20 -1.24 7.43
CA ASP A 105 -12.14 -0.19 6.42
C ASP A 105 -11.04 -0.45 5.37
N LEU A 106 -9.90 0.27 5.47
CA LEU A 106 -8.77 0.21 4.53
C LEU A 106 -7.62 -0.66 5.06
N ILE A 107 -7.77 -1.29 6.23
CA ILE A 107 -6.79 -2.18 6.83
C ILE A 107 -7.07 -3.61 6.36
N VAL A 108 -6.07 -4.23 5.77
CA VAL A 108 -6.08 -5.63 5.34
C VAL A 108 -5.15 -6.49 6.19
N ASP A 109 -5.44 -7.79 6.18
CA ASP A 109 -4.61 -8.84 6.73
C ASP A 109 -3.43 -9.11 5.79
N MET A 110 -2.21 -8.91 6.29
CA MET A 110 -0.98 -9.06 5.53
C MET A 110 -0.27 -10.38 5.83
N ASP A 111 -0.79 -11.20 6.76
CA ASP A 111 -0.13 -12.42 7.18
C ASP A 111 0.08 -13.40 6.02
N PRO A 112 -0.91 -13.67 5.13
CA PRO A 112 -0.71 -14.55 3.98
C PRO A 112 0.40 -14.07 3.02
N PHE A 113 0.51 -12.75 2.81
CA PHE A 113 1.57 -12.17 2.00
C PHE A 113 2.96 -12.42 2.61
N PHE A 114 3.11 -12.22 3.91
CA PHE A 114 4.39 -12.46 4.58
C PHE A 114 4.72 -13.95 4.72
N GLU A 115 3.72 -14.82 4.83
CA GLU A 115 3.91 -16.28 4.78
C GLU A 115 4.50 -16.72 3.43
N HIS A 116 3.94 -16.25 2.31
CA HIS A 116 4.51 -16.50 0.99
C HIS A 116 5.93 -15.95 0.86
N TYR A 117 6.18 -14.73 1.33
CA TYR A 117 7.51 -14.13 1.31
C TYR A 117 8.53 -14.95 2.12
N ARG A 118 8.15 -15.48 3.29
CA ARG A 118 9.05 -16.32 4.10
C ARG A 118 9.30 -17.69 3.46
N SER A 119 8.37 -18.21 2.67
CA SER A 119 8.47 -19.52 2.03
C SER A 119 9.64 -19.64 1.04
N VAL A 120 10.11 -18.52 0.47
CA VAL A 120 11.24 -18.49 -0.48
C VAL A 120 12.61 -18.35 0.19
N MET A 121 12.69 -18.48 1.52
CA MET A 121 13.93 -18.29 2.31
C MET A 121 14.64 -16.97 1.97
N PRO A 122 14.03 -15.79 2.24
CA PRO A 122 14.53 -14.49 1.81
C PRO A 122 15.69 -13.99 2.70
N TYR A 123 16.68 -14.83 2.93
CA TYR A 123 17.87 -14.56 3.72
C TYR A 123 19.08 -15.24 3.07
N PHE A 124 20.26 -14.70 3.34
CA PHE A 124 21.49 -15.22 2.75
C PHE A 124 21.91 -16.52 3.46
N VAL A 125 21.95 -17.62 2.71
CA VAL A 125 22.47 -18.92 3.18
C VAL A 125 23.93 -19.01 2.78
N ASN A 126 24.80 -19.36 3.74
CA ASN A 126 26.23 -19.46 3.52
C ASN A 126 26.74 -20.82 3.97
N ASP A 127 27.47 -21.50 3.10
CA ASP A 127 28.08 -22.80 3.38
C ASP A 127 29.42 -22.69 4.11
N SER A 128 30.05 -21.50 4.08
CA SER A 128 31.36 -21.25 4.70
C SER A 128 31.25 -20.53 6.04
N PRO A 129 32.11 -20.87 7.03
CA PRO A 129 32.15 -20.15 8.30
C PRO A 129 32.50 -18.67 8.10
N VAL A 130 32.21 -17.85 9.12
CA VAL A 130 32.62 -16.44 9.15
C VAL A 130 34.15 -16.36 9.06
N PRO A 131 34.72 -15.44 8.26
CA PRO A 131 36.17 -15.30 8.15
C PRO A 131 36.85 -15.17 9.52
N GLU A 132 37.86 -15.98 9.80
CA GLU A 132 38.55 -16.04 11.10
C GLU A 132 39.21 -14.71 11.49
N ASN A 133 39.60 -13.92 10.50
CA ASN A 133 40.16 -12.58 10.69
C ASN A 133 39.12 -11.52 11.07
N GLY A 134 37.83 -11.89 11.20
CA GLY A 134 36.73 -10.99 11.55
C GLY A 134 36.35 -9.99 10.45
N ARG A 135 36.87 -10.14 9.23
CA ARG A 135 36.60 -9.23 8.10
C ARG A 135 35.36 -9.62 7.31
N GLU A 136 34.86 -8.67 6.54
CA GLU A 136 33.80 -8.84 5.55
C GLU A 136 34.19 -9.81 4.43
N ARG A 137 33.17 -10.36 3.74
CA ARG A 137 33.38 -11.07 2.47
C ARG A 137 33.37 -10.07 1.34
N LEU A 138 34.38 -10.11 0.48
CA LEU A 138 34.49 -9.19 -0.65
C LEU A 138 33.51 -9.55 -1.77
N GLN A 139 32.90 -8.53 -2.36
CA GLN A 139 32.03 -8.62 -3.54
C GLN A 139 32.45 -7.52 -4.54
N SER A 140 32.46 -7.84 -5.84
CA SER A 140 32.74 -6.86 -6.89
C SER A 140 31.57 -5.89 -7.09
N ILE A 141 31.83 -4.72 -7.68
CA ILE A 141 30.78 -3.74 -7.97
C ILE A 141 29.83 -4.31 -9.03
N GLU A 142 30.38 -5.03 -10.00
CA GLU A 142 29.68 -5.70 -11.09
C GLU A 142 28.70 -6.74 -10.53
N ASP A 143 29.13 -7.58 -9.59
CA ASP A 143 28.28 -8.60 -8.96
C ASP A 143 27.17 -7.96 -8.12
N ARG A 144 27.48 -6.88 -7.38
CA ARG A 144 26.47 -6.14 -6.59
C ARG A 144 25.42 -5.50 -7.49
N ALA A 145 25.78 -5.06 -8.70
CA ALA A 145 24.85 -4.42 -9.62
C ALA A 145 23.78 -5.38 -10.16
N ILE A 146 24.06 -6.69 -10.24
CA ILE A 146 23.15 -7.71 -10.81
C ILE A 146 21.78 -7.72 -10.12
N PHE A 147 21.75 -7.56 -8.78
CA PHE A 147 20.53 -7.60 -7.98
C PHE A 147 20.14 -6.26 -7.38
N ASP A 148 20.69 -5.14 -7.86
CA ASP A 148 20.42 -3.82 -7.29
C ASP A 148 18.94 -3.46 -7.31
N ASP A 149 18.27 -3.71 -8.43
CA ASP A 149 16.87 -3.28 -8.60
C ASP A 149 15.92 -4.04 -7.68
N THR A 150 16.10 -5.35 -7.52
CA THR A 150 15.23 -6.20 -6.70
C THR A 150 15.37 -5.91 -5.19
N THR A 151 16.48 -5.32 -4.76
CA THR A 151 16.66 -4.87 -3.36
C THR A 151 15.77 -3.69 -2.98
N LYS A 152 15.14 -3.02 -3.94
CA LYS A 152 14.30 -1.83 -3.72
C LYS A 152 12.86 -2.16 -3.33
N CYS A 153 12.52 -3.44 -3.21
CA CYS A 153 11.19 -3.86 -2.77
C CYS A 153 10.93 -3.39 -1.32
N ILE A 154 9.83 -2.64 -1.14
CA ILE A 154 9.40 -2.14 0.18
C ILE A 154 8.28 -2.99 0.80
N LEU A 155 8.02 -4.17 0.23
CA LEU A 155 7.02 -5.14 0.72
C LEU A 155 5.61 -4.55 0.94
N CYS A 156 5.19 -3.64 0.06
CA CYS A 156 3.87 -2.99 0.14
C CYS A 156 2.69 -3.85 -0.35
N ALA A 157 2.98 -5.01 -0.95
CA ALA A 157 2.02 -5.93 -1.57
C ALA A 157 1.13 -5.34 -2.70
N ALA A 158 1.43 -4.14 -3.21
CA ALA A 158 0.66 -3.53 -4.30
C ALA A 158 0.71 -4.38 -5.59
N CYS A 159 1.86 -4.99 -5.90
CA CYS A 159 2.02 -5.91 -7.03
C CYS A 159 1.21 -7.19 -6.83
N THR A 160 1.37 -7.87 -5.69
CA THR A 160 0.66 -9.11 -5.36
C THR A 160 -0.85 -8.94 -5.42
N SER A 161 -1.38 -7.89 -4.79
CA SER A 161 -2.81 -7.59 -4.76
C SER A 161 -3.37 -7.03 -6.09
N SER A 162 -2.52 -6.74 -7.08
CA SER A 162 -2.96 -6.36 -8.43
C SER A 162 -3.05 -7.56 -9.38
N CYS A 163 -2.52 -8.72 -8.99
CA CYS A 163 -2.39 -9.89 -9.85
C CYS A 163 -3.63 -10.79 -9.78
N PRO A 164 -4.35 -11.03 -10.89
CA PRO A 164 -5.51 -11.92 -10.91
C PRO A 164 -5.18 -13.36 -10.50
N SER A 165 -3.96 -13.83 -10.76
CA SER A 165 -3.51 -15.16 -10.34
C SER A 165 -3.50 -15.30 -8.82
N PHE A 166 -3.17 -14.22 -8.10
CA PHE A 166 -3.21 -14.21 -6.63
C PHE A 166 -4.66 -14.28 -6.12
N TRP A 167 -5.60 -13.62 -6.80
CA TRP A 167 -7.02 -13.66 -6.44
C TRP A 167 -7.65 -15.03 -6.71
N ALA A 168 -7.18 -15.73 -7.75
CA ALA A 168 -7.73 -17.00 -8.18
C ALA A 168 -7.11 -18.20 -7.45
N ASN A 169 -5.85 -18.10 -7.01
CA ASN A 169 -5.12 -19.20 -6.39
C ASN A 169 -4.32 -18.71 -5.19
N GLU A 170 -4.79 -19.06 -4.00
CA GLU A 170 -4.14 -18.74 -2.73
C GLU A 170 -2.73 -19.34 -2.60
N LYS A 171 -2.37 -20.36 -3.39
CA LYS A 171 -1.01 -20.93 -3.39
C LYS A 171 -0.02 -20.19 -4.29
N TYR A 172 -0.49 -19.22 -5.08
CA TYR A 172 0.39 -18.41 -5.89
C TYR A 172 1.23 -17.51 -4.98
N ILE A 173 2.56 -17.69 -5.01
CA ILE A 173 3.51 -17.01 -4.11
C ILE A 173 3.41 -15.49 -4.29
N GLY A 174 3.35 -15.03 -5.54
CA GLY A 174 3.29 -13.62 -5.90
C GLY A 174 4.12 -13.32 -7.14
N PRO A 175 4.06 -12.07 -7.63
CA PRO A 175 4.97 -11.55 -8.65
C PRO A 175 6.43 -11.53 -8.19
#